data_AF-M2WAV4-F1
#
_entry.id   AF-M2WAV4-F1
#
_cell.length_a   1.000
_cell.length_b   1.000
_cell.length_c   1.000
_cell.angle_alpha   90.00
_cell.angle_beta   90.00
_cell.angle_gamma   90.00
#
_symmetry.space_group_name_H-M   'P 1'
#
loop_
_entity.id
_entity.type
_entity.pdbx_description
1 polymer ?
#
loop_
_entity_poly.entity_id
_entity_poly.type
_entity_poly.pdbx_seq_one_letter_code
_entity_poly.pdbx_strand_id
1 'polypeptide(L)'
;MTEASTPTSSPQTSGERAHGPSGAINRRGPMREGERIQIMDDRGKLTTITLTAGQEYQTHKGVLPHDLLIGQPEGTVVENSVGIAYQALRPLMKDFVLSMPRGAAVVYPKDAGQIVTMGDIFPGARVVEAGVGSGALSIALLRAIGDEGSLHSFERREEFAEVAQGNIETFFGGAHPAWRLSIGDLAEELGRREEPGSVDRVVLDMLAPWECLDAVAGVLVPGGVVICYVATVTQLSRVAEAMRADGRYTEPDAHETMVRGWHVEGLAVRPDHRMVAHTGFLITARRLADGARRLAPKRRASKSEYTQEDLQAWTPLTLGEREVTDKKARRASRDARHLADRAAQADALARQDPHEQTPQD
;
A
#
# COMPACT_ATOMS: atom_id res chain seq x y z
N MET A 1 28.80 40.29 -48.77
CA MET A 1 29.27 39.06 -48.10
C MET A 1 28.82 39.17 -46.65
N THR A 2 27.73 38.48 -46.35
CA THR A 2 26.98 38.53 -45.09
C THR A 2 27.57 37.53 -44.10
N GLU A 3 28.08 38.03 -42.97
CA GLU A 3 28.52 37.22 -41.85
C GLU A 3 27.31 36.65 -41.10
N ALA A 4 27.28 35.32 -40.95
CA ALA A 4 26.23 34.59 -40.25
C ALA A 4 26.63 34.43 -38.77
N SER A 5 25.96 35.17 -37.88
CA SER A 5 26.04 34.99 -36.44
C SER A 5 25.20 33.79 -36.01
N THR A 6 25.84 32.75 -35.49
CA THR A 6 25.19 31.58 -34.89
C THR A 6 24.94 31.84 -33.40
N PRO A 7 23.71 31.76 -32.86
CA PRO A 7 23.51 31.86 -31.42
C PRO A 7 23.81 30.51 -30.77
N THR A 8 24.77 30.51 -29.83
CA THR A 8 25.04 29.38 -28.94
C THR A 8 23.95 29.32 -27.88
N SER A 9 23.00 28.40 -28.02
CA SER A 9 22.03 28.11 -26.96
C SER A 9 22.65 27.14 -25.95
N SER A 10 22.98 27.64 -24.77
CA SER A 10 23.32 26.84 -23.60
C SER A 10 22.18 25.85 -23.31
N PRO A 11 22.44 24.56 -23.04
CA PRO A 11 21.41 23.66 -22.59
C PRO A 11 20.88 24.15 -21.24
N GLN A 12 19.59 24.48 -21.21
CA GLN A 12 18.85 24.68 -19.98
C GLN A 12 18.97 23.39 -19.17
N THR A 13 19.68 23.47 -18.05
CA THR A 13 19.76 22.42 -17.04
C THR A 13 18.33 22.10 -16.59
N SER A 14 17.85 20.93 -17.00
CA SER A 14 16.71 20.25 -16.39
C SER A 14 16.90 20.28 -14.87
N GLY A 15 15.91 20.82 -14.15
CA GLY A 15 15.97 21.03 -12.70
C GLY A 15 16.57 19.83 -11.97
N GLU A 16 17.61 20.10 -11.18
CA GLU A 16 18.23 19.15 -10.28
C GLU A 16 17.13 18.47 -9.45
N ARG A 17 17.03 17.13 -9.52
CA ARG A 17 16.35 16.35 -8.47
C ARG A 17 17.24 16.42 -7.23
N ALA A 18 17.20 17.56 -6.53
CA ALA A 18 18.01 17.83 -5.34
C ALA A 18 17.51 17.09 -4.08
N HIS A 19 16.78 15.98 -4.23
CA HIS A 19 16.13 15.32 -3.11
C HIS A 19 16.34 13.81 -3.20
N GLY A 20 16.75 13.22 -2.07
CA GLY A 20 16.83 11.77 -1.90
C GLY A 20 15.46 11.10 -2.01
N PRO A 21 15.40 9.76 -1.88
CA PRO A 21 14.17 8.99 -2.09
C PRO A 21 12.98 9.51 -1.28
N SER A 22 11.80 9.56 -1.90
CA SER A 22 10.57 10.10 -1.31
C SER A 22 10.25 9.45 0.05
N GLY A 23 9.99 10.29 1.05
CA GLY A 23 9.68 9.85 2.43
C GLY A 23 10.85 9.33 3.26
N ALA A 24 12.09 9.30 2.74
CA ALA A 24 13.24 8.84 3.51
C ALA A 24 13.64 9.80 4.65
N ILE A 25 13.38 11.11 4.48
CA ILE A 25 13.76 12.15 5.44
C ILE A 25 13.03 11.97 6.79
N ASN A 26 11.72 11.70 6.74
CA ASN A 26 10.88 11.44 7.92
C ASN A 26 11.15 10.09 8.61
N ARG A 27 12.22 9.39 8.24
CA ARG A 27 12.62 8.06 8.78
C ARG A 27 13.97 8.06 9.47
N ARG A 28 14.62 9.21 9.59
CA ARG A 28 16.00 9.34 10.06
C ARG A 28 16.17 10.57 10.93
N GLY A 29 17.26 10.57 11.70
CA GLY A 29 17.62 11.67 12.59
C GLY A 29 16.72 11.76 13.82
N PRO A 30 16.85 12.85 14.61
CA PRO A 30 16.01 13.12 15.76
C PRO A 30 14.52 13.20 15.39
N MET A 31 13.64 12.87 16.33
CA MET A 31 12.20 12.98 16.17
C MET A 31 11.79 14.45 16.06
N ARG A 32 10.92 14.78 15.10
CA ARG A 32 10.51 16.16 14.82
C ARG A 32 9.02 16.37 15.03
N GLU A 33 8.64 17.63 15.19
CA GLU A 33 7.24 18.03 15.14
C GLU A 33 6.58 17.56 13.83
N GLY A 34 5.32 17.14 13.90
CA GLY A 34 4.55 16.61 12.78
C GLY A 34 4.78 15.12 12.51
N GLU A 35 5.86 14.52 13.03
CA GLU A 35 6.12 13.09 12.84
C GLU A 35 5.18 12.21 13.66
N ARG A 36 4.84 11.04 13.09
CA ARG A 36 4.14 9.99 13.83
C ARG A 36 5.14 9.17 14.62
N ILE A 37 4.93 9.08 15.93
CA ILE A 37 5.76 8.31 16.84
C ILE A 37 4.90 7.27 17.54
N GLN A 38 5.41 6.04 17.64
CA GLN A 38 4.85 4.98 18.44
C GLN A 38 5.51 5.00 19.82
N ILE A 39 4.68 5.16 20.85
CA ILE A 39 5.10 5.09 22.24
C ILE A 39 4.64 3.76 22.85
N MET A 40 5.53 3.11 23.58
CA MET A 40 5.29 1.87 24.31
C MET A 40 5.34 2.14 25.81
N ASP A 41 4.27 1.79 26.54
CA ASP A 41 4.26 1.86 28.01
C ASP A 41 5.01 0.68 28.66
N ASP A 42 5.14 0.73 29.98
CA ASP A 42 5.72 -0.32 30.84
C ASP A 42 5.05 -1.71 30.71
N ARG A 43 3.84 -1.77 30.17
CA ARG A 43 3.09 -3.01 29.91
C ARG A 43 3.24 -3.50 28.47
N GLY A 44 4.07 -2.85 27.66
CA GLY A 44 4.25 -3.16 26.24
C GLY A 44 3.10 -2.69 25.35
N LYS A 45 2.19 -1.84 25.85
CA LYS A 45 1.09 -1.33 25.04
C LYS A 45 1.59 -0.25 24.10
N LEU A 46 1.46 -0.51 22.81
CA LEU A 46 1.81 0.44 21.74
C LEU A 46 0.66 1.41 21.46
N THR A 47 0.97 2.70 21.41
CA THR A 47 0.07 3.76 20.92
C THR A 47 0.81 4.66 19.94
N THR A 48 0.15 5.11 18.88
CA THR A 48 0.75 6.03 17.92
C THR A 48 0.19 7.43 18.11
N ILE A 49 1.08 8.40 18.29
CA ILE A 49 0.78 9.82 18.43
C ILE A 49 1.42 10.61 17.27
N THR A 50 1.00 11.86 17.10
CA THR A 50 1.65 12.80 16.18
C THR A 50 2.25 13.91 17.02
N LEU A 51 3.56 14.10 16.93
CA LEU A 51 4.25 15.12 17.70
C LEU A 51 3.77 16.51 17.26
N THR A 52 3.56 17.37 18.24
CA THR A 52 3.08 18.74 18.05
C THR A 52 3.62 19.53 19.24
N ALA A 53 4.35 20.61 18.97
CA ALA A 53 5.03 21.36 20.01
C ALA A 53 4.02 21.93 21.01
N GLY A 54 4.35 21.86 22.30
CA GLY A 54 3.48 22.30 23.40
C GLY A 54 2.19 21.49 23.59
N GLN A 55 2.00 20.39 22.85
CA GLN A 55 0.89 19.46 23.08
C GLN A 55 1.30 18.31 24.00
N GLU A 56 0.29 17.63 24.54
CA GLU A 56 0.47 16.52 25.48
C GLU A 56 -0.33 15.29 25.04
N TYR A 57 0.25 14.12 25.25
CA TYR A 57 -0.47 12.86 25.18
C TYR A 57 -1.08 12.53 26.55
N GLN A 58 -2.41 12.59 26.63
CA GLN A 58 -3.15 12.36 27.87
C GLN A 58 -3.47 10.88 28.08
N THR A 59 -3.18 10.39 29.28
CA THR A 59 -3.56 9.05 29.73
C THR A 59 -4.29 9.10 31.06
N HIS A 60 -5.01 8.04 31.39
CA HIS A 60 -5.61 7.82 32.71
C HIS A 60 -4.60 7.83 33.88
N LYS A 61 -3.29 7.73 33.61
CA LYS A 61 -2.23 7.71 34.64
C LYS A 61 -1.37 8.96 34.65
N GLY A 62 -1.62 9.96 33.80
CA GLY A 62 -0.78 11.16 33.70
C GLY A 62 -0.60 11.63 32.27
N VAL A 63 0.15 12.72 32.11
CA VAL A 63 0.37 13.39 30.82
C VAL A 63 1.82 13.24 30.37
N LEU A 64 2.01 12.98 29.08
CA LEU A 64 3.32 12.94 28.44
C LEU A 64 3.45 14.14 27.48
N PRO A 65 4.22 15.18 27.84
CA PRO A 65 4.47 16.30 26.95
C PRO A 65 5.23 15.87 25.69
N HIS A 66 4.77 16.31 24.51
CA HIS A 66 5.42 15.99 23.24
C HIS A 66 6.83 16.58 23.14
N ASP A 67 7.08 17.71 23.80
CA ASP A 67 8.38 18.40 23.80
C ASP A 67 9.49 17.56 24.44
N LEU A 68 9.15 16.56 25.25
CA LEU A 68 10.14 15.60 25.76
C LEU A 68 10.66 14.65 24.67
N LEU A 69 9.91 14.47 23.58
CA LEU A 69 10.25 13.59 22.47
C LEU A 69 10.85 14.36 21.30
N ILE A 70 10.40 15.59 21.05
CA ILE A 70 10.92 16.41 19.95
C ILE A 70 12.42 16.68 20.18
N GLY A 71 13.23 16.47 19.13
CA GLY A 71 14.68 16.60 19.17
C GLY A 71 15.42 15.39 19.76
N GLN A 72 14.73 14.36 20.25
CA GLN A 72 15.36 13.15 20.78
C GLN A 72 15.59 12.09 19.69
N PRO A 73 16.62 11.24 19.82
CA PRO A 73 16.82 10.10 18.92
C PRO A 73 15.74 9.02 19.11
N GLU A 74 15.53 8.18 18.09
CA GLU A 74 14.67 7.00 18.21
C GLU A 74 15.18 6.01 19.26
N GLY A 75 14.26 5.36 19.96
CA GLY A 75 14.56 4.39 21.03
C GLY A 75 14.73 5.05 22.40
N THR A 76 14.64 6.37 22.48
CA THR A 76 14.70 7.09 23.76
C THR A 76 13.57 6.67 24.69
N VAL A 77 13.83 6.77 26.00
CA VAL A 77 12.85 6.52 27.05
C VAL A 77 12.64 7.81 27.83
N VAL A 78 11.39 8.24 27.94
CA VAL A 78 10.98 9.43 28.70
C VAL A 78 9.94 9.07 29.74
N GLU A 79 9.89 9.81 30.83
CA GLU A 79 8.87 9.64 31.86
C GLU A 79 7.74 10.65 31.68
N ASN A 80 6.52 10.22 31.98
CA ASN A 80 5.37 11.12 32.05
C ASN A 80 5.34 11.88 33.40
N SER A 81 4.32 12.70 33.61
CA SER A 81 4.14 13.52 34.81
C SER A 81 4.07 12.78 36.16
N VAL A 82 4.00 11.44 36.17
CA VAL A 82 3.96 10.61 37.38
C VAL A 82 5.07 9.56 37.44
N GLY A 83 6.08 9.66 36.55
CA GLY A 83 7.23 8.74 36.53
C GLY A 83 7.01 7.42 35.77
N ILE A 84 5.96 7.31 34.93
CA ILE A 84 5.78 6.14 34.07
C ILE A 84 6.62 6.32 32.82
N ALA A 85 7.50 5.35 32.57
CA ALA A 85 8.39 5.33 31.41
C ALA A 85 7.64 4.97 30.11
N TYR A 86 8.01 5.66 29.02
CA TYR A 86 7.57 5.41 27.67
C TYR A 86 8.77 5.32 26.74
N GLN A 87 8.88 4.23 25.97
CA GLN A 87 9.85 4.11 24.89
C GLN A 87 9.24 4.63 23.58
N ALA A 88 9.98 5.48 22.87
CA ALA A 88 9.50 6.13 21.64
C ALA A 88 10.28 5.66 20.40
N LEU A 89 9.57 5.21 19.37
CA LEU A 89 10.10 4.73 18.10
C LEU A 89 9.23 5.23 16.93
N ARG A 90 9.79 5.45 15.75
CA ARG A 90 8.97 5.68 14.55
C ARG A 90 8.25 4.39 14.17
N PRO A 91 6.98 4.44 13.77
CA PRO A 91 6.25 3.26 13.34
C PRO A 91 6.87 2.70 12.06
N LEU A 92 7.12 1.39 12.04
CA LEU A 92 7.43 0.69 10.80
C LEU A 92 6.19 0.71 9.90
N MET A 93 6.35 0.38 8.62
CA MET A 93 5.21 0.33 7.69
C MET A 93 4.08 -0.57 8.18
N LYS A 94 4.41 -1.74 8.76
CA LYS A 94 3.40 -2.65 9.33
C LYS A 94 2.61 -1.98 10.47
N ASP A 95 3.26 -1.13 11.26
CA ASP A 95 2.64 -0.47 12.41
C ASP A 95 1.80 0.74 11.96
N PHE A 96 2.27 1.45 10.94
CA PHE A 96 1.53 2.54 10.30
C PHE A 96 0.23 2.01 9.68
N VAL A 97 0.31 0.97 8.84
CA VAL A 97 -0.86 0.39 8.15
C VAL A 97 -1.94 -0.07 9.13
N LEU A 98 -1.55 -0.58 10.30
CA LEU A 98 -2.50 -1.04 11.32
C LEU A 98 -3.11 0.09 12.17
N SER A 99 -2.50 1.28 12.17
CA SER A 99 -2.91 2.43 13.00
C SER A 99 -3.40 3.64 12.20
N MET A 100 -3.35 3.60 10.87
CA MET A 100 -3.84 4.68 10.01
C MET A 100 -5.39 4.76 10.00
N PRO A 101 -5.95 5.93 9.66
CA PRO A 101 -7.38 6.06 9.36
C PRO A 101 -7.83 5.08 8.28
N ARG A 102 -8.98 4.43 8.49
CA ARG A 102 -9.48 3.38 7.58
C ARG A 102 -10.91 3.66 7.13
N GLY A 103 -11.07 3.89 5.83
CA GLY A 103 -12.36 3.93 5.14
C GLY A 103 -12.85 2.53 4.76
N ALA A 104 -11.92 1.60 4.46
CA ALA A 104 -12.20 0.23 4.05
C ALA A 104 -11.38 -0.78 4.85
N ALA A 105 -11.59 -2.08 4.61
CA ALA A 105 -10.65 -3.10 5.06
C ALA A 105 -9.30 -2.89 4.35
N VAL A 106 -8.20 -3.24 5.03
CA VAL A 106 -6.85 -3.06 4.50
C VAL A 106 -6.22 -4.41 4.24
N VAL A 107 -5.42 -4.51 3.18
CA VAL A 107 -4.50 -5.65 2.98
C VAL A 107 -3.52 -5.69 4.15
N TYR A 108 -3.41 -6.84 4.79
CA TYR A 108 -2.54 -7.02 5.96
C TYR A 108 -1.07 -7.04 5.52
N PRO A 109 -0.12 -6.65 6.39
CA PRO A 109 1.31 -6.61 6.04
C PRO A 109 1.87 -7.94 5.52
N LYS A 110 1.36 -9.08 6.01
CA LYS A 110 1.76 -10.41 5.53
C LYS A 110 1.40 -10.59 4.05
N ASP A 111 0.21 -10.15 3.65
CA ASP A 111 -0.32 -10.31 2.31
C ASP A 111 0.28 -9.27 1.37
N ALA A 112 0.46 -8.03 1.83
CA ALA A 112 1.18 -7.01 1.06
C ALA A 112 2.62 -7.45 0.73
N GLY A 113 3.32 -8.10 1.67
CA GLY A 113 4.64 -8.68 1.42
C GLY A 113 4.62 -9.81 0.38
N GLN A 114 3.61 -10.68 0.44
CA GLN A 114 3.41 -11.71 -0.58
C GLN A 114 3.04 -11.10 -1.93
N ILE A 115 2.21 -10.06 -1.99
CA ILE A 115 1.85 -9.38 -3.24
C ILE A 115 3.07 -8.76 -3.90
N VAL A 116 3.91 -8.06 -3.14
CA VAL A 116 5.15 -7.49 -3.66
C VAL A 116 6.07 -8.59 -4.21
N THR A 117 6.20 -9.71 -3.49
CA THR A 117 7.13 -10.78 -3.87
C THR A 117 6.59 -11.64 -5.01
N MET A 118 5.36 -12.16 -4.90
CA MET A 118 4.72 -13.05 -5.87
C MET A 118 4.25 -12.28 -7.12
N GLY A 119 3.90 -11.00 -6.95
CA GLY A 119 3.67 -10.08 -8.06
C GLY A 119 4.98 -9.65 -8.74
N ASP A 120 6.15 -9.97 -8.19
CA ASP A 120 7.44 -9.53 -8.70
C ASP A 120 7.44 -8.01 -8.97
N ILE A 121 7.07 -7.24 -7.95
CA ILE A 121 7.05 -5.77 -8.02
C ILE A 121 8.47 -5.27 -7.82
N PHE A 122 9.07 -4.73 -8.89
CA PHE A 122 10.48 -4.35 -8.93
C PHE A 122 10.67 -2.81 -9.04
N PRO A 123 11.85 -2.28 -8.66
CA PRO A 123 12.16 -0.86 -8.82
C PRO A 123 12.03 -0.40 -10.28
N GLY A 124 11.29 0.68 -10.53
CA GLY A 124 11.02 1.20 -11.87
C GLY A 124 9.82 0.57 -12.59
N ALA A 125 9.15 -0.43 -12.00
CA ALA A 125 7.99 -1.08 -12.62
C ALA A 125 6.81 -0.11 -12.84
N ARG A 126 6.08 -0.34 -13.94
CA ARG A 126 4.76 0.27 -14.20
C ARG A 126 3.67 -0.65 -13.67
N VAL A 127 3.05 -0.25 -12.57
CA VAL A 127 2.07 -1.03 -11.84
C VAL A 127 0.71 -0.36 -11.92
N VAL A 128 -0.33 -1.14 -12.20
CA VAL A 128 -1.72 -0.72 -12.02
C VAL A 128 -2.28 -1.41 -10.79
N GLU A 129 -2.99 -0.66 -9.94
CA GLU A 129 -3.81 -1.25 -8.88
C GLU A 129 -5.26 -0.79 -9.00
N ALA A 130 -6.20 -1.62 -8.53
CA ALA A 130 -7.58 -1.19 -8.36
C ALA A 130 -8.21 -1.76 -7.10
N GLY A 131 -9.00 -0.92 -6.43
CA GLY A 131 -9.39 -1.12 -5.04
C GLY A 131 -8.35 -0.53 -4.09
N VAL A 132 -8.21 0.80 -4.13
CA VAL A 132 -7.19 1.53 -3.35
C VAL A 132 -7.57 1.53 -1.87
N GLY A 133 -8.87 1.64 -1.58
CA GLY A 133 -9.42 1.53 -0.24
C GLY A 133 -8.86 2.59 0.71
N SER A 134 -7.90 2.21 1.57
CA SER A 134 -7.24 3.15 2.50
C SER A 134 -5.75 3.36 2.20
N GLY A 135 -5.26 2.90 1.05
CA GLY A 135 -3.88 3.13 0.59
C GLY A 135 -2.82 2.22 1.22
N ALA A 136 -3.20 1.20 1.99
CA ALA A 136 -2.27 0.30 2.68
C ALA A 136 -1.35 -0.43 1.70
N LEU A 137 -1.95 -1.00 0.65
CA LEU A 137 -1.22 -1.74 -0.38
C LEU A 137 -0.43 -0.79 -1.27
N SER A 138 -1.01 0.35 -1.63
CA SER A 138 -0.37 1.41 -2.42
C SER A 138 0.95 1.85 -1.78
N ILE A 139 1.00 2.01 -0.45
CA ILE A 139 2.25 2.31 0.28
C ILE A 139 3.31 1.22 0.04
N ALA A 140 2.93 -0.07 0.11
CA ALA A 140 3.86 -1.17 -0.11
C ALA A 140 4.37 -1.20 -1.56
N LEU A 141 3.48 -0.97 -2.54
CA LEU A 141 3.83 -0.91 -3.96
C LEU A 141 4.74 0.26 -4.27
N LEU A 142 4.42 1.47 -3.79
CA LEU A 142 5.24 2.68 -3.98
C LEU A 142 6.66 2.50 -3.43
N ARG A 143 6.78 1.87 -2.24
CA ARG A 143 8.10 1.55 -1.68
C ARG A 143 8.90 0.55 -2.51
N ALA A 144 8.23 -0.40 -3.17
CA ALA A 144 8.89 -1.41 -3.99
C ALA A 144 9.33 -0.85 -5.35
N ILE A 145 8.49 -0.04 -6.00
CA ILE A 145 8.79 0.55 -7.32
C ILE A 145 9.73 1.76 -7.23
N GLY A 146 9.72 2.49 -6.11
CA GLY A 146 10.51 3.70 -5.92
C GLY A 146 10.08 4.89 -6.80
N ASP A 147 10.82 5.99 -6.68
CA ASP A 147 10.48 7.27 -7.31
C ASP A 147 10.54 7.27 -8.85
N GLU A 148 11.23 6.27 -9.43
CA GLU A 148 11.38 6.11 -10.89
C GLU A 148 10.36 5.15 -11.50
N GLY A 149 9.58 4.45 -10.68
CA GLY A 149 8.47 3.62 -11.15
C GLY A 149 7.21 4.43 -11.42
N SER A 150 6.11 3.72 -11.63
CA SER A 150 4.78 4.32 -11.74
C SER A 150 3.73 3.40 -11.13
N LEU A 151 2.93 3.91 -10.20
CA LEU A 151 1.73 3.26 -9.69
C LEU A 151 0.51 4.07 -10.15
N HIS A 152 -0.31 3.46 -11.00
CA HIS A 152 -1.60 4.02 -11.39
C HIS A 152 -2.73 3.28 -10.66
N SER A 153 -3.33 3.97 -9.71
CA SER A 153 -4.38 3.47 -8.84
C SER A 153 -5.77 3.87 -9.35
N PHE A 154 -6.72 2.94 -9.36
CA PHE A 154 -8.11 3.17 -9.71
C PHE A 154 -9.03 2.94 -8.52
N GLU A 155 -9.85 3.94 -8.19
CA GLU A 155 -10.83 3.87 -7.11
C GLU A 155 -12.18 4.42 -7.59
N ARG A 156 -13.28 3.72 -7.29
CA ARG A 156 -14.62 4.14 -7.71
C ARG A 156 -15.22 5.18 -6.78
N ARG A 157 -14.84 5.13 -5.50
CA ARG A 157 -15.41 5.94 -4.43
C ARG A 157 -14.48 7.08 -4.07
N GLU A 158 -14.89 8.30 -4.42
CA GLU A 158 -14.10 9.51 -4.18
C GLU A 158 -13.67 9.65 -2.71
N GLU A 159 -14.53 9.29 -1.76
CA GLU A 159 -14.19 9.37 -0.34
C GLU A 159 -13.11 8.36 0.09
N PHE A 160 -12.98 7.23 -0.60
CA PHE A 160 -11.89 6.27 -0.37
C PHE A 160 -10.60 6.74 -1.03
N ALA A 161 -10.70 7.33 -2.22
CA ALA A 161 -9.59 7.98 -2.89
C ALA A 161 -8.96 9.08 -2.00
N GLU A 162 -9.78 9.93 -1.37
CA GLU A 162 -9.30 10.96 -0.44
C GLU A 162 -8.60 10.37 0.79
N VAL A 163 -9.14 9.28 1.37
CA VAL A 163 -8.52 8.57 2.51
C VAL A 163 -7.16 8.01 2.11
N ALA A 164 -7.11 7.33 0.97
CA ALA A 164 -5.88 6.74 0.46
C ALA A 164 -4.81 7.80 0.21
N GLN A 165 -5.17 8.91 -0.45
CA GLN A 165 -4.26 10.03 -0.69
C GLN A 165 -3.69 10.56 0.62
N GLY A 166 -4.54 10.89 1.59
CA GLY A 166 -4.07 11.40 2.89
C GLY A 166 -3.15 10.42 3.61
N ASN A 167 -3.45 9.12 3.58
CA ASN A 167 -2.62 8.10 4.23
C ASN A 167 -1.27 7.90 3.52
N ILE A 168 -1.25 7.87 2.19
CA ILE A 168 -0.03 7.74 1.39
C ILE A 168 0.87 8.95 1.61
N GLU A 169 0.30 10.16 1.50
CA GLU A 169 1.05 11.40 1.73
C GLU A 169 1.56 11.50 3.17
N THR A 170 0.77 11.07 4.16
CA THR A 170 1.24 10.97 5.55
C THR A 170 2.47 10.07 5.66
N PHE A 171 2.47 8.93 4.98
CA PHE A 171 3.56 7.96 5.07
C PHE A 171 4.87 8.46 4.43
N PHE A 172 4.74 9.19 3.31
CA PHE A 172 5.86 9.69 2.50
C PHE A 172 6.24 11.15 2.79
N GLY A 173 5.53 11.84 3.69
CA GLY A 173 5.78 13.26 3.98
C GLY A 173 5.33 14.21 2.86
N GLY A 174 4.41 13.78 2.01
CA GLY A 174 3.90 14.55 0.87
C GLY A 174 3.52 13.67 -0.33
N ALA A 175 3.16 14.31 -1.44
CA ALA A 175 2.80 13.63 -2.68
C ALA A 175 3.98 12.78 -3.21
N HIS A 176 3.71 11.52 -3.56
CA HIS A 176 4.72 10.63 -4.12
C HIS A 176 4.80 10.81 -5.65
N PRO A 177 5.99 11.04 -6.24
CA PRO A 177 6.11 11.37 -7.67
C PRO A 177 5.68 10.23 -8.60
N ALA A 178 5.89 8.98 -8.18
CA ALA A 178 5.48 7.80 -8.92
C ALA A 178 3.97 7.48 -8.84
N TRP A 179 3.17 8.22 -8.06
CA TRP A 179 1.77 7.84 -7.82
C TRP A 179 0.77 8.68 -8.62
N ARG A 180 -0.19 8.01 -9.25
CA ARG A 180 -1.34 8.63 -9.91
C ARG A 180 -2.62 7.92 -9.50
N LEU A 181 -3.68 8.70 -9.26
CA LEU A 181 -5.00 8.19 -8.89
C LEU A 181 -6.03 8.62 -9.95
N SER A 182 -6.85 7.69 -10.40
CA SER A 182 -8.00 7.93 -11.28
C SER A 182 -9.30 7.49 -10.61
N ILE A 183 -10.31 8.35 -10.64
CA ILE A 183 -11.66 8.02 -10.16
C ILE A 183 -12.44 7.36 -11.29
N GLY A 184 -12.93 6.15 -11.08
CA GLY A 184 -13.72 5.42 -12.06
C GLY A 184 -13.63 3.90 -11.93
N ASP A 185 -14.42 3.20 -12.75
CA ASP A 185 -14.35 1.75 -12.85
C ASP A 185 -13.14 1.33 -13.68
N LEU A 186 -12.29 0.45 -13.14
CA LEU A 186 -11.09 -0.04 -13.82
C LEU A 186 -11.45 -0.69 -15.16
N ALA A 187 -12.54 -1.48 -15.21
CA ALA A 187 -12.91 -2.22 -16.42
C ALA A 187 -13.21 -1.28 -17.60
N GLU A 188 -13.70 -0.07 -17.33
CA GLU A 188 -14.05 0.92 -18.34
C GLU A 188 -12.91 1.91 -18.64
N GLU A 189 -12.16 2.31 -17.60
CA GLU A 189 -11.17 3.38 -17.71
C GLU A 189 -9.77 2.88 -18.12
N LEU A 190 -9.39 1.65 -17.79
CA LEU A 190 -8.01 1.19 -17.92
C LEU A 190 -7.46 1.35 -19.35
N GLY A 191 -8.18 0.85 -20.36
CA GLY A 191 -7.76 0.95 -21.76
C GLY A 191 -7.84 2.37 -22.36
N ARG A 192 -8.47 3.34 -21.67
CA ARG A 192 -8.47 4.76 -22.07
C ARG A 192 -7.26 5.51 -21.51
N ARG A 193 -6.63 4.96 -20.47
CA ARG A 193 -5.61 5.62 -19.66
C ARG A 193 -4.22 5.04 -19.86
N GLU A 194 -4.14 3.75 -20.16
CA GLU A 194 -2.89 3.04 -20.40
C GLU A 194 -2.87 2.49 -21.83
N GLU A 195 -1.71 2.59 -22.47
CA GLU A 195 -1.49 2.05 -23.80
C GLU A 195 -1.42 0.51 -23.76
N PRO A 196 -1.78 -0.18 -24.87
CA PRO A 196 -1.65 -1.62 -24.96
C PRO A 196 -0.22 -2.10 -24.67
N GLY A 197 -0.09 -3.15 -23.85
CA GLY A 197 1.20 -3.72 -23.47
C GLY A 197 2.18 -2.74 -22.82
N SER A 198 1.68 -1.75 -22.08
CA SER A 198 2.51 -0.72 -21.43
C SER A 198 2.67 -0.91 -19.91
N VAL A 199 1.90 -1.80 -19.30
CA VAL A 199 1.90 -2.08 -17.86
C VAL A 199 2.66 -3.36 -17.57
N ASP A 200 3.53 -3.35 -16.56
CA ASP A 200 4.33 -4.51 -16.16
C ASP A 200 3.56 -5.46 -15.24
N ARG A 201 2.81 -4.89 -14.29
CA ARG A 201 2.16 -5.61 -13.18
C ARG A 201 0.77 -5.03 -12.89
N VAL A 202 -0.19 -5.89 -12.59
CA VAL A 202 -1.54 -5.49 -12.16
C VAL A 202 -1.91 -6.14 -10.84
N VAL A 203 -2.41 -5.35 -9.89
CA VAL A 203 -2.90 -5.82 -8.59
C VAL A 203 -4.38 -5.47 -8.41
N LEU A 204 -5.23 -6.47 -8.16
CA LEU A 204 -6.67 -6.28 -8.00
C LEU A 204 -7.11 -6.68 -6.59
N ASP A 205 -7.57 -5.73 -5.78
CA ASP A 205 -8.18 -5.94 -4.46
C ASP A 205 -9.62 -5.42 -4.46
N MET A 206 -10.51 -6.20 -5.07
CA MET A 206 -11.90 -5.79 -5.28
C MET A 206 -12.86 -6.98 -5.24
N LEU A 207 -14.15 -6.68 -5.18
CA LEU A 207 -15.19 -7.72 -5.06
C LEU A 207 -15.33 -8.59 -6.32
N ALA A 208 -15.06 -8.02 -7.50
CA ALA A 208 -15.32 -8.65 -8.79
C ALA A 208 -14.16 -8.52 -9.80
N PRO A 209 -12.95 -9.00 -9.47
CA PRO A 209 -11.78 -8.80 -10.34
C PRO A 209 -11.87 -9.54 -11.69
N TRP A 210 -12.76 -10.54 -11.82
CA TRP A 210 -13.04 -11.22 -13.10
C TRP A 210 -13.61 -10.29 -14.16
N GLU A 211 -14.27 -9.19 -13.79
CA GLU A 211 -14.81 -8.20 -14.73
C GLU A 211 -13.71 -7.34 -15.39
N CYS A 212 -12.52 -7.29 -14.79
CA CYS A 212 -11.41 -6.47 -15.28
C CYS A 212 -10.42 -7.23 -16.16
N LEU A 213 -10.52 -8.57 -16.24
CA LEU A 213 -9.49 -9.41 -16.87
C LEU A 213 -9.28 -9.11 -18.36
N ASP A 214 -10.33 -8.72 -19.10
CA ASP A 214 -10.20 -8.35 -20.52
C ASP A 214 -9.40 -7.05 -20.68
N ALA A 215 -9.77 -6.00 -19.94
CA ALA A 215 -9.06 -4.72 -19.95
C ALA A 215 -7.60 -4.89 -19.50
N VAL A 216 -7.36 -5.68 -18.45
CA VAL A 216 -6.01 -6.00 -17.96
C VAL A 216 -5.19 -6.73 -19.02
N ALA A 217 -5.78 -7.69 -19.74
CA ALA A 217 -5.08 -8.42 -20.79
C ALA A 217 -4.66 -7.53 -21.98
N GLY A 218 -5.35 -6.40 -22.18
CA GLY A 218 -5.04 -5.41 -23.21
C GLY A 218 -3.82 -4.56 -22.87
N VAL A 219 -3.68 -4.13 -21.62
CA VAL A 219 -2.61 -3.19 -21.21
C VAL A 219 -1.37 -3.87 -20.65
N LEU A 220 -1.49 -5.12 -20.17
CA LEU A 220 -0.39 -5.86 -19.55
C LEU A 220 0.58 -6.38 -20.63
N VAL A 221 1.88 -6.17 -20.42
CA VAL A 221 2.94 -6.69 -21.30
C VAL A 221 2.86 -8.23 -21.40
N PRO A 222 3.26 -8.84 -22.53
CA PRO A 222 3.52 -10.27 -22.58
C PRO A 222 4.48 -10.70 -21.46
N GLY A 223 4.08 -11.68 -20.67
CA GLY A 223 4.82 -12.15 -19.49
C GLY A 223 4.60 -11.31 -18.23
N GLY A 224 3.85 -10.20 -18.29
CA GLY A 224 3.45 -9.40 -17.14
C GLY A 224 2.58 -10.19 -16.17
N VAL A 225 2.55 -9.78 -14.90
CA VAL A 225 1.86 -10.51 -13.83
C VAL A 225 0.57 -9.78 -13.45
N VAL A 226 -0.52 -10.53 -13.34
CA VAL A 226 -1.74 -10.10 -12.64
C VAL A 226 -1.85 -10.88 -11.34
N ILE A 227 -2.13 -10.18 -10.25
CA ILE A 227 -2.39 -10.75 -8.94
C ILE A 227 -3.71 -10.22 -8.39
N CYS A 228 -4.62 -11.12 -8.01
CA CYS A 228 -5.87 -10.76 -7.37
C CYS A 228 -5.84 -11.19 -5.90
N TYR A 229 -6.27 -10.29 -5.02
CA TYR A 229 -6.53 -10.57 -3.62
C TYR A 229 -8.05 -10.69 -3.44
N VAL A 230 -8.52 -11.86 -2.98
CA VAL A 230 -9.96 -12.15 -2.83
C VAL A 230 -10.25 -12.79 -1.47
N ALA A 231 -11.34 -12.38 -0.83
CA ALA A 231 -11.65 -12.81 0.52
C ALA A 231 -12.26 -14.22 0.59
N THR A 232 -13.04 -14.61 -0.42
CA THR A 232 -13.85 -15.84 -0.37
C THR A 232 -13.39 -16.89 -1.38
N VAL A 233 -13.66 -18.16 -1.06
CA VAL A 233 -13.37 -19.28 -1.96
C VAL A 233 -14.23 -19.24 -3.23
N THR A 234 -15.42 -18.63 -3.20
CA THR A 234 -16.26 -18.46 -4.39
C THR A 234 -15.68 -17.42 -5.33
N GLN A 235 -15.17 -16.30 -4.79
CA GLN A 235 -14.41 -15.34 -5.58
C GLN A 235 -13.17 -15.99 -6.18
N LEU A 236 -12.40 -16.73 -5.37
CA LEU A 236 -11.21 -17.45 -5.84
C LEU A 236 -11.52 -18.38 -7.02
N SER A 237 -12.55 -19.21 -6.87
CA SER A 237 -13.01 -20.12 -7.93
C SER A 237 -13.37 -19.35 -9.21
N ARG A 238 -14.15 -18.28 -9.08
CA ARG A 238 -14.63 -17.50 -10.22
C ARG A 238 -13.49 -16.80 -10.97
N VAL A 239 -12.52 -16.23 -10.26
CA VAL A 239 -11.33 -15.61 -10.90
C VAL A 239 -10.52 -16.65 -11.65
N ALA A 240 -10.28 -17.81 -11.04
CA ALA A 240 -9.52 -18.88 -11.67
C ALA A 240 -10.18 -19.35 -12.97
N GLU A 241 -11.49 -19.62 -12.94
CA GLU A 241 -12.21 -20.03 -14.15
C GLU A 241 -12.30 -18.92 -15.20
N ALA A 242 -12.45 -17.65 -14.80
CA ALA A 242 -12.43 -16.52 -15.72
C ALA A 242 -11.06 -16.38 -16.43
N MET A 243 -9.94 -16.50 -15.70
CA MET A 243 -8.59 -16.51 -16.31
C MET A 243 -8.40 -17.69 -17.27
N ARG A 244 -8.95 -18.87 -16.94
CA ARG A 244 -8.92 -20.05 -17.82
C ARG A 244 -9.73 -19.85 -19.09
N ALA A 245 -10.94 -19.30 -18.96
CA ALA A 245 -11.86 -19.07 -20.06
C ALA A 245 -11.36 -17.98 -21.02
N ASP A 246 -10.74 -16.93 -20.49
CA ASP A 246 -10.12 -15.86 -21.27
C ASP A 246 -9.01 -16.39 -22.18
N GLY A 247 -8.19 -17.31 -21.66
CA GLY A 247 -7.17 -18.02 -22.44
C GLY A 247 -5.90 -17.23 -22.74
N ARG A 248 -5.86 -15.91 -22.46
CA ARG A 248 -4.64 -15.08 -22.58
C ARG A 248 -3.75 -15.12 -21.35
N TYR A 249 -4.11 -15.88 -20.33
CA TYR A 249 -3.35 -16.04 -19.09
C TYR A 249 -2.76 -17.45 -18.95
N THR A 250 -1.67 -17.60 -18.19
CA THR A 250 -1.14 -18.91 -17.78
C THR A 250 -2.14 -19.67 -16.90
N GLU A 251 -1.79 -20.90 -16.48
CA GLU A 251 -2.53 -21.53 -15.38
C GLU A 251 -2.45 -20.62 -14.14
N PRO A 252 -3.60 -20.25 -13.54
CA PRO A 252 -3.60 -19.47 -12.32
C PRO A 252 -3.06 -20.30 -11.15
N ASP A 253 -2.15 -19.70 -10.38
CA ASP A 253 -1.62 -20.24 -9.14
C ASP A 253 -2.26 -19.54 -7.94
N ALA A 254 -2.83 -20.32 -7.02
CA ALA A 254 -3.59 -19.80 -5.90
C ALA A 254 -3.09 -20.36 -4.56
N HIS A 255 -2.93 -19.48 -3.58
CA HIS A 255 -2.47 -19.85 -2.24
C HIS A 255 -3.00 -18.88 -1.18
N GLU A 256 -2.85 -19.27 0.08
CA GLU A 256 -3.08 -18.42 1.26
C GLU A 256 -1.89 -18.57 2.23
N THR A 257 -1.73 -17.60 3.13
CA THR A 257 -0.67 -17.64 4.14
C THR A 257 -1.22 -17.42 5.55
N MET A 258 -0.77 -18.25 6.49
CA MET A 258 -1.09 -18.14 7.91
C MET A 258 0.13 -17.70 8.71
N VAL A 259 -0.02 -16.67 9.53
CA VAL A 259 1.03 -16.19 10.45
C VAL A 259 0.61 -16.51 11.87
N ARG A 260 1.38 -17.37 12.55
CA ARG A 260 1.14 -17.78 13.94
C ARG A 260 2.24 -17.25 14.85
N GLY A 261 1.88 -16.34 15.74
CA GLY A 261 2.79 -15.81 16.75
C GLY A 261 3.21 -16.85 17.78
N TRP A 262 4.30 -16.56 18.47
CA TRP A 262 4.86 -17.40 19.52
C TRP A 262 5.10 -16.56 20.76
N HIS A 263 4.66 -17.10 21.90
CA HIS A 263 5.08 -16.65 23.21
C HIS A 263 6.44 -17.28 23.50
N VAL A 264 7.45 -16.45 23.76
CA VAL A 264 8.84 -16.86 23.97
C VAL A 264 9.36 -16.19 25.23
N GLU A 265 8.98 -16.72 26.40
CA GLU A 265 9.37 -16.18 27.70
C GLU A 265 9.92 -17.29 28.61
N GLY A 266 11.24 -17.29 28.83
CA GLY A 266 11.91 -18.30 29.65
C GLY A 266 11.60 -19.73 29.18
N LEU A 267 10.98 -20.54 30.04
CA LEU A 267 10.54 -21.91 29.71
C LEU A 267 9.17 -21.97 29.01
N ALA A 268 8.42 -20.86 28.99
CA ALA A 268 7.14 -20.78 28.31
C ALA A 268 7.36 -20.42 26.83
N VAL A 269 7.79 -21.42 26.04
CA VAL A 269 7.95 -21.30 24.59
C VAL A 269 6.86 -22.11 23.89
N ARG A 270 5.88 -21.43 23.31
CA ARG A 270 4.72 -22.05 22.66
C ARG A 270 4.06 -21.09 21.66
N PRO A 271 3.23 -21.59 20.72
CA PRO A 271 2.38 -20.72 19.92
C PRO A 271 1.44 -19.87 20.77
N ASP A 272 1.08 -18.70 20.25
CA ASP A 272 0.02 -17.88 20.83
C ASP A 272 -1.32 -18.62 20.81
N HIS A 273 -2.15 -18.38 21.83
CA HIS A 273 -3.46 -19.03 21.94
C HIS A 273 -4.48 -18.52 20.92
N ARG A 274 -4.23 -17.36 20.30
CA ARG A 274 -5.10 -16.74 19.30
C ARG A 274 -4.27 -16.29 18.12
N MET A 275 -4.83 -16.44 16.93
CA MET A 275 -4.26 -15.92 15.69
C MET A 275 -5.37 -15.43 14.77
N VAL A 276 -5.01 -14.59 13.81
CA VAL A 276 -5.88 -14.30 12.67
C VAL A 276 -5.83 -15.50 11.74
N ALA A 277 -6.96 -16.20 11.61
CA ALA A 277 -7.03 -17.45 10.86
C ALA A 277 -7.12 -17.25 9.35
N HIS A 278 -7.75 -16.15 8.90
CA HIS A 278 -7.95 -15.85 7.48
C HIS A 278 -7.95 -14.35 7.23
N THR A 279 -7.61 -13.97 6.00
CA THR A 279 -7.57 -12.59 5.50
C THR A 279 -8.06 -12.56 4.06
N GLY A 280 -7.38 -13.27 3.18
CA GLY A 280 -7.76 -13.48 1.79
C GLY A 280 -6.84 -14.51 1.12
N PHE A 281 -7.23 -14.91 -0.07
CA PHE A 281 -6.45 -15.72 -0.99
C PHE A 281 -5.73 -14.81 -1.97
N LEU A 282 -4.54 -15.24 -2.40
CA LEU A 282 -3.84 -14.67 -3.54
C LEU A 282 -3.98 -15.62 -4.71
N ILE A 283 -4.33 -15.09 -5.88
CA ILE A 283 -4.34 -15.82 -7.15
C ILE A 283 -3.54 -15.02 -8.18
N THR A 284 -2.56 -15.66 -8.79
CA THR A 284 -1.63 -15.04 -9.74
C THR A 284 -1.69 -15.73 -11.08
N ALA A 285 -1.51 -14.97 -12.15
CA ALA A 285 -1.27 -15.50 -13.47
C ALA A 285 -0.39 -14.54 -14.28
N ARG A 286 0.25 -15.06 -15.33
CA ARG A 286 1.02 -14.25 -16.27
C ARG A 286 0.27 -14.10 -17.58
N ARG A 287 0.38 -12.92 -18.18
CA ARG A 287 -0.13 -12.65 -19.53
C ARG A 287 0.71 -13.43 -20.54
N LEU A 288 0.05 -14.18 -21.43
CA LEU A 288 0.70 -14.85 -22.56
C LEU A 288 1.03 -13.84 -23.66
N ALA A 289 1.86 -14.20 -24.63
CA ALA A 289 2.00 -13.41 -25.85
C ALA A 289 0.75 -13.53 -26.73
N ASP A 290 0.50 -12.54 -27.59
CA ASP A 290 -0.63 -12.59 -28.52
C ASP A 290 -0.51 -13.78 -29.47
N GLY A 291 -1.62 -14.50 -29.65
CA GLY A 291 -1.68 -15.74 -30.43
C GLY A 291 -1.02 -16.96 -29.76
N ALA A 292 -0.36 -16.80 -28.61
CA ALA A 292 0.22 -17.94 -27.90
C ALA A 292 -0.87 -18.81 -27.26
N ARG A 293 -0.72 -20.13 -27.40
CA ARG A 293 -1.64 -21.09 -26.80
C ARG A 293 -1.28 -21.34 -25.33
N ARG A 294 -2.28 -21.22 -24.46
CA ARG A 294 -2.19 -21.68 -23.07
C ARG A 294 -1.90 -23.18 -22.98
N LEU A 295 -0.85 -23.56 -22.26
CA LEU A 295 -0.58 -24.95 -21.90
C LEU A 295 -1.34 -25.29 -20.62
N ALA A 296 -2.46 -25.99 -20.76
CA ALA A 296 -3.20 -26.51 -19.60
C ALA A 296 -2.52 -27.80 -19.10
N PRO A 297 -2.25 -27.94 -17.79
CA PRO A 297 -1.86 -29.21 -17.20
C PRO A 297 -2.87 -30.30 -17.56
N LYS A 298 -2.41 -31.50 -17.91
CA LYS A 298 -3.30 -32.64 -18.18
C LYS A 298 -4.09 -32.98 -16.91
N ARG A 299 -5.34 -32.53 -16.79
CA ARG A 299 -6.24 -32.94 -15.71
C ARG A 299 -6.51 -34.45 -15.80
N ARG A 300 -6.42 -35.16 -14.68
CA ARG A 300 -7.14 -36.44 -14.54
C ARG A 300 -8.62 -36.11 -14.64
N ALA A 301 -9.37 -36.85 -15.44
CA ALA A 301 -10.80 -36.62 -15.65
C ALA A 301 -11.55 -36.71 -14.31
N SER A 302 -11.82 -35.57 -13.67
CA SER A 302 -12.80 -35.45 -12.59
C SER A 302 -14.07 -34.88 -13.19
N LYS A 303 -15.18 -35.61 -12.99
CA LYS A 303 -16.51 -35.32 -13.52
C LYS A 303 -17.08 -34.02 -12.94
N SER A 304 -17.15 -32.98 -13.75
CA SER A 304 -18.34 -32.12 -14.00
C SER A 304 -17.89 -30.88 -14.77
N GLU A 305 -18.48 -30.63 -15.93
CA GLU A 305 -18.46 -29.30 -16.55
C GLU A 305 -19.48 -28.42 -15.81
N TYR A 306 -19.12 -27.17 -15.53
CA TYR A 306 -19.93 -26.22 -14.78
C TYR A 306 -20.50 -25.15 -15.72
N THR A 307 -21.73 -24.68 -15.47
CA THR A 307 -22.43 -23.71 -16.32
C THR A 307 -22.13 -22.26 -15.95
N GLN A 308 -22.45 -21.30 -16.83
CA GLN A 308 -22.37 -19.87 -16.48
C GLN A 308 -23.33 -19.49 -15.35
N GLU A 309 -24.49 -20.13 -15.25
CA GLU A 309 -25.43 -19.92 -14.13
C GLU A 309 -24.82 -20.36 -12.79
N ASP A 310 -24.09 -21.49 -12.78
CA ASP A 310 -23.38 -21.96 -11.58
C ASP A 310 -22.33 -20.95 -11.10
N LEU A 311 -21.65 -20.26 -12.03
CA LEU A 311 -20.67 -19.22 -11.70
C LEU A 311 -21.32 -17.91 -11.20
N GLN A 312 -22.53 -17.59 -11.66
CA GLN A 312 -23.25 -16.37 -11.29
C GLN A 312 -24.04 -16.50 -9.98
N ALA A 313 -24.36 -17.72 -9.53
CA ALA A 313 -25.12 -17.95 -8.30
C ALA A 313 -24.39 -17.52 -7.01
N TRP A 314 -23.07 -17.26 -7.07
CA TRP A 314 -22.20 -17.06 -5.90
C TRP A 314 -21.47 -15.71 -5.89
N THR A 315 -22.11 -14.64 -6.37
CA THR A 315 -21.51 -13.29 -6.36
C THR A 315 -21.64 -12.62 -4.98
N PRO A 316 -20.71 -11.74 -4.57
CA PRO A 316 -20.87 -10.95 -3.34
C PRO A 316 -22.18 -10.13 -3.31
N LEU A 317 -22.66 -9.68 -4.48
CA LEU A 317 -23.93 -8.97 -4.64
C LEU A 317 -25.15 -9.86 -4.29
N THR A 318 -25.06 -11.16 -4.56
CA THR A 318 -26.11 -12.15 -4.22
C THR A 318 -25.98 -12.68 -2.79
N LEU A 319 -24.79 -12.61 -2.19
CA LEU A 319 -24.50 -13.09 -0.83
C LEU A 319 -24.64 -12.01 0.26
N GLY A 320 -24.91 -10.76 -0.11
CA GLY A 320 -25.28 -9.69 0.83
C GLY A 320 -24.17 -9.28 1.79
N GLU A 321 -22.94 -9.09 1.29
CA GLU A 321 -21.86 -8.56 2.14
C GLU A 321 -22.14 -7.12 2.61
N ARG A 322 -21.76 -6.81 3.85
CA ARG A 322 -21.97 -5.49 4.46
C ARG A 322 -21.01 -4.45 3.87
N GLU A 323 -21.55 -3.49 3.14
CA GLU A 323 -20.81 -2.32 2.69
C GLU A 323 -20.43 -1.38 3.85
N VAL A 324 -19.30 -0.68 3.72
CA VAL A 324 -18.91 0.35 4.69
C VAL A 324 -19.75 1.60 4.50
N THR A 325 -20.34 2.08 5.61
CA THR A 325 -21.20 3.27 5.62
C THR A 325 -20.46 4.57 5.32
N ASP A 326 -21.10 5.46 4.56
CA ASP A 326 -20.56 6.77 4.14
C ASP A 326 -20.08 7.63 5.31
N LYS A 327 -20.79 7.57 6.45
CA LYS A 327 -20.41 8.32 7.66
C LYS A 327 -19.01 7.93 8.15
N LYS A 328 -18.68 6.64 8.10
CA LYS A 328 -17.36 6.13 8.52
C LYS A 328 -16.28 6.57 7.52
N ALA A 329 -16.57 6.46 6.22
CA ALA A 329 -15.65 6.86 5.16
C ALA A 329 -15.29 8.36 5.25
N ARG A 330 -16.29 9.24 5.39
CA ARG A 330 -16.07 10.70 5.54
C ARG A 330 -15.26 11.08 6.77
N ARG A 331 -15.43 10.35 7.88
CA ARG A 331 -14.62 10.56 9.09
C ARG A 331 -13.16 10.20 8.82
N ALA A 332 -12.92 9.02 8.21
CA ALA A 332 -11.58 8.59 7.86
C ALA A 332 -10.88 9.57 6.91
N SER A 333 -11.60 10.15 5.94
CA SER A 333 -11.03 11.13 4.99
C SER A 333 -10.51 12.37 5.72
N ARG A 334 -11.30 12.94 6.64
CA ARG A 334 -10.85 14.10 7.45
C ARG A 334 -9.63 13.77 8.32
N ASP A 335 -9.64 12.60 8.97
CA ASP A 335 -8.54 12.17 9.82
C ASP A 335 -7.24 11.98 8.99
N ALA A 336 -7.35 11.43 7.78
CA ALA A 336 -6.22 11.22 6.86
C ALA A 336 -5.61 12.54 6.35
N ARG A 337 -6.44 13.53 5.98
CA ARG A 337 -5.99 14.85 5.51
C ARG A 337 -5.16 15.59 6.56
N HIS A 338 -5.68 15.65 7.78
CA HIS A 338 -4.98 16.34 8.87
C HIS A 338 -3.64 15.67 9.24
N LEU A 339 -3.53 14.35 9.05
CA LEU A 339 -2.25 13.65 9.21
C LEU A 339 -1.26 13.94 8.08
N ALA A 340 -1.75 14.07 6.84
CA ALA A 340 -0.92 14.39 5.68
C ALA A 340 -0.29 15.77 5.82
N ASP A 341 -1.08 16.78 6.22
CA ASP A 341 -0.60 18.15 6.42
C ASP A 341 0.54 18.21 7.45
N ARG A 342 0.40 17.48 8.56
CA ARG A 342 1.43 17.41 9.61
C ARG A 342 2.69 16.70 9.15
N ALA A 343 2.56 15.62 8.40
CA ALA A 343 3.71 14.89 7.85
C ALA A 343 4.49 15.74 6.83
N ALA A 344 3.78 16.53 6.01
CA ALA A 344 4.38 17.46 5.06
C ALA A 344 5.13 18.60 5.76
N GLN A 345 4.57 19.13 6.86
CA GLN A 345 5.27 20.12 7.70
C GLN A 345 6.56 19.56 8.29
N ALA A 346 6.52 18.32 8.81
CA ALA A 346 7.71 17.65 9.34
C ALA A 346 8.81 17.49 8.28
N ASP A 347 8.43 17.08 7.06
CA ASP A 347 9.36 16.94 5.93
C ASP A 347 9.98 18.29 5.53
N ALA A 348 9.16 19.35 5.46
CA ALA A 348 9.63 20.69 5.13
C ALA A 348 10.61 21.24 6.18
N LEU A 349 10.32 21.05 7.48
CA LEU A 349 11.23 21.44 8.57
C LEU A 349 12.56 20.69 8.47
N ALA A 350 12.52 19.40 8.19
CA ALA A 350 13.72 18.58 8.05
C ALA A 350 14.60 18.98 6.85
N ARG A 351 14.00 19.50 5.76
CA ARG A 351 14.76 20.01 4.60
C ARG A 351 15.42 21.37 4.87
N GLN A 352 14.92 22.14 5.84
CA GLN A 352 15.45 23.46 6.17
C GLN A 352 16.63 23.43 7.13
N ASP A 353 16.89 22.31 7.81
CA ASP A 353 17.97 22.16 8.80
C ASP A 353 19.22 21.52 8.16
N PRO A 354 20.28 22.29 7.81
CA PRO A 354 21.42 21.77 7.05
C PRO A 354 22.45 21.00 7.90
N HIS A 355 22.21 20.81 9.20
CA HIS A 355 23.28 20.46 10.14
C HIS A 355 23.57 18.96 10.38
N GLU A 356 23.01 18.02 9.61
CA GLU A 356 23.22 16.57 9.87
C GLU A 356 23.59 15.71 8.64
N GLN A 357 24.31 16.26 7.65
CA GLN A 357 24.92 15.44 6.58
C GLN A 357 26.44 15.28 6.72
N THR A 358 26.97 14.93 7.90
CA THR A 358 28.21 14.10 8.00
C THR A 358 28.42 13.63 9.44
N PRO A 359 28.54 12.32 9.72
CA PRO A 359 29.52 11.84 10.66
C PRO A 359 30.86 11.78 9.92
N GLN A 360 31.77 12.70 10.23
CA GLN A 360 33.19 12.42 10.06
C GLN A 360 33.53 11.28 11.02
N ASP A 361 33.88 10.12 10.47
CA ASP A 361 35.13 9.40 10.73
C ASP A 361 35.34 8.29 9.70
#